data_AF-A0AAU6KV65-F1
#
_entry.id   AF-A0AAU6KV65-F1
#
_cell.length_a   1.000
_cell.length_b   1.000
_cell.length_c   1.000
_cell.angle_alpha   90.00
_cell.angle_beta   90.00
_cell.angle_gamma   90.00
#
_symmetry.space_group_name_H-M   'P 1'
#
loop_
_entity.id
_entity.type
_entity.pdbx_description
1 polymer ?
#
loop_
_entity_poly.entity_id
_entity_poly.type
_entity_poly.pdbx_seq_one_letter_code
_entity_poly.pdbx_strand_id
1 'polypeptide(L)'
;MRAFTCRLAAHTGLVPTGDEVVFVDIDSKVKPVYGPAKQGTSFGYTKQRGLHFQIVTVKTSTYAPVIVATRLRKGSAKSGKGCASLLREAMATVRTMGITAQIIVRADSAHFSHKVVAACRAHGARFSLAVAVKKKIRQAIAAIADDAWTPIQYTTSVWDAEEKRWISDAEIAEAPFTAFTSEKKASRHGPAHRAPRQAPEPRVRARGAERAVQCLAGASPRPCTCSGSSTRSTTPTGAR
;
A
#
# COMPACT_ATOMS: atom_id res chain seq x y z
N MET A 1 19.44 10.76 6.77
CA MET A 1 18.53 10.62 5.62
C MET A 1 17.45 11.71 5.59
N ARG A 2 16.53 11.77 6.57
CA ARG A 2 15.35 12.66 6.55
C ARG A 2 15.66 14.12 6.22
N ALA A 3 16.61 14.75 6.91
CA ALA A 3 16.97 16.15 6.67
C ALA A 3 17.59 16.39 5.28
N PHE A 4 18.37 15.44 4.76
CA PHE A 4 18.93 15.52 3.41
C PHE A 4 17.84 15.42 2.35
N THR A 5 16.96 14.42 2.42
CA THR A 5 15.87 14.24 1.45
C THR A 5 14.89 15.42 1.47
N CYS A 6 14.57 15.98 2.65
CA CYS A 6 13.71 17.16 2.75
C CYS A 6 14.36 18.40 2.12
N ARG A 7 15.66 18.63 2.38
CA ARG A 7 16.39 19.73 1.75
C ARG A 7 16.48 19.56 0.24
N LEU A 8 16.77 18.36 -0.24
CA LEU A 8 16.79 18.07 -1.67
C LEU A 8 15.46 18.41 -2.31
N ALA A 9 14.35 17.92 -1.74
CA ALA A 9 13.00 18.19 -2.26
C ALA A 9 12.68 19.69 -2.35
N ALA A 10 13.09 20.46 -1.34
CA ALA A 10 12.89 21.91 -1.32
C ALA A 10 13.69 22.65 -2.42
N HIS A 11 14.85 22.13 -2.82
CA HIS A 11 15.70 22.74 -3.84
C HIS A 11 15.39 22.27 -5.27
N THR A 12 14.79 21.08 -5.42
CA THR A 12 14.53 20.48 -6.75
C THR A 12 13.09 20.61 -7.24
N GLY A 13 12.20 21.23 -6.46
CA GLY A 13 10.78 21.32 -6.81
C GLY A 13 10.07 19.96 -6.81
N LEU A 14 10.59 18.96 -6.08
CA LEU A 14 10.00 17.62 -5.99
C LEU A 14 8.63 17.60 -5.27
N VAL A 15 8.24 18.72 -4.67
CA VAL A 15 6.97 18.89 -3.99
C VAL A 15 5.94 19.30 -5.03
N PRO A 16 4.98 18.44 -5.37
CA PRO A 16 3.97 18.82 -6.33
C PRO A 16 3.11 19.92 -5.73
N THR A 17 2.96 21.02 -6.46
CA THR A 17 2.03 22.10 -6.11
C THR A 17 0.58 21.78 -6.50
N GLY A 18 0.33 20.65 -7.18
CA GLY A 18 -1.01 20.30 -7.69
C GLY A 18 -1.36 18.81 -7.76
N ASP A 19 -0.54 17.90 -7.22
CA ASP A 19 -0.94 16.48 -7.20
C ASP A 19 -2.04 16.23 -6.17
N GLU A 20 -3.14 15.62 -6.60
CA GLU A 20 -4.18 15.14 -5.69
C GLU A 20 -3.69 13.95 -4.85
N VAL A 21 -2.79 13.13 -5.41
CA VAL A 21 -2.28 11.90 -4.79
C VAL A 21 -0.78 11.71 -4.97
N VAL A 22 -0.14 11.10 -3.97
CA VAL A 22 1.24 10.59 -4.07
C VAL A 22 1.29 9.13 -3.68
N PHE A 23 2.13 8.36 -4.38
CA PHE A 23 2.30 6.95 -4.10
C PHE A 23 3.52 6.71 -3.23
N VAL A 24 3.34 5.98 -2.15
CA VAL A 24 4.41 5.52 -1.27
C VAL A 24 4.56 4.02 -1.43
N ASP A 25 5.65 3.60 -2.04
CA ASP A 25 5.93 2.19 -2.31
C ASP A 25 6.93 1.66 -1.29
N ILE A 26 6.66 0.50 -0.69
CA ILE A 26 7.60 -0.21 0.19
C ILE A 26 7.89 -1.59 -0.37
N ASP A 27 9.18 -1.91 -0.47
CA ASP A 27 9.63 -3.25 -0.84
C ASP A 27 10.91 -3.63 -0.06
N SER A 28 11.19 -4.94 -0.02
CA SER A 28 12.39 -5.47 0.60
C SER A 28 13.02 -6.57 -0.23
N LYS A 29 14.34 -6.56 -0.33
CA LYS A 29 15.08 -7.55 -1.13
C LYS A 29 16.31 -8.05 -0.38
N VAL A 30 16.54 -9.35 -0.48
CA VAL A 30 17.77 -9.97 0.01
C VAL A 30 18.83 -9.79 -1.06
N LYS A 31 19.99 -9.24 -0.69
CA LYS A 31 21.16 -9.15 -1.55
C LYS A 31 22.26 -10.08 -1.00
N PRO A 32 22.74 -11.06 -1.81
CA PRO A 32 23.90 -11.85 -1.45
C PRO A 32 25.10 -10.95 -1.19
N VAL A 33 25.86 -11.28 -0.15
CA VAL A 33 27.12 -10.62 0.13
C VAL A 33 28.18 -11.65 0.52
N TYR A 34 29.42 -11.38 0.13
CA TYR A 34 30.55 -12.29 0.29
C TYR A 34 31.53 -11.76 1.34
N GLY A 35 32.28 -12.63 2.00
CA GLY A 35 33.26 -12.24 3.02
C GLY A 35 32.82 -12.61 4.46
N PRO A 36 33.68 -13.26 5.25
CA PRO A 36 33.31 -13.89 6.51
C PRO A 36 32.97 -12.89 7.62
N ALA A 37 33.63 -11.72 7.64
CA ALA A 37 33.45 -10.71 8.68
C ALA A 37 32.24 -9.78 8.47
N LYS A 38 31.43 -9.97 7.42
CA LYS A 38 30.28 -9.09 7.16
C LYS A 38 29.19 -9.28 8.21
N GLN A 39 29.06 -8.29 9.09
CA GLN A 39 28.06 -8.26 10.17
C GLN A 39 26.63 -8.25 9.63
N GLY A 40 25.70 -8.83 10.39
CA GLY A 40 24.28 -8.91 10.02
C GLY A 40 23.96 -9.86 8.86
N THR A 41 24.97 -10.48 8.24
CA THR A 41 24.75 -11.46 7.19
C THR A 41 24.21 -12.76 7.77
N SER A 42 23.24 -13.35 7.08
CA SER A 42 22.69 -14.66 7.48
C SER A 42 21.91 -15.27 6.33
N PHE A 43 21.69 -16.58 6.44
CA PHE A 43 20.80 -17.30 5.55
C PHE A 43 19.35 -17.02 5.94
N GLY A 44 18.55 -16.66 4.94
CA GLY A 44 17.10 -16.46 5.05
C GLY A 44 16.34 -17.40 4.12
N TYR A 45 15.10 -17.03 3.80
CA TYR A 45 14.22 -17.82 2.94
C TYR A 45 14.76 -18.02 1.51
N THR A 46 15.61 -17.13 1.02
CA THR A 46 16.26 -17.24 -0.29
C THR A 46 17.39 -18.28 -0.30
N LYS A 47 17.75 -18.85 0.86
CA LYS A 47 18.93 -19.73 1.05
C LYS A 47 20.26 -19.10 0.64
N GLN A 48 20.29 -17.79 0.46
CA GLN A 48 21.49 -17.01 0.17
C GLN A 48 21.98 -16.34 1.46
N ARG A 49 23.31 -16.35 1.70
CA ARG A 49 23.90 -15.56 2.78
C ARG A 49 23.91 -14.09 2.34
N GLY A 50 23.06 -13.29 2.96
CA GLY A 50 22.82 -11.94 2.48
C GLY A 50 22.48 -10.94 3.57
N LEU A 51 22.28 -9.70 3.12
CA LEU A 51 21.63 -8.64 3.88
C LEU A 51 20.24 -8.39 3.29
N HIS A 52 19.31 -7.95 4.14
CA HIS A 52 17.93 -7.72 3.72
C HIS A 52 17.61 -6.23 3.81
N PHE A 53 17.72 -5.53 2.69
CA PHE A 53 17.37 -4.12 2.64
C PHE A 53 15.85 -3.96 2.48
N GLN A 54 15.31 -2.94 3.12
CA GLN A 54 13.93 -2.49 2.97
C GLN A 54 13.97 -1.01 2.60
N ILE A 55 13.27 -0.63 1.55
CA ILE A 55 13.29 0.72 0.97
C ILE A 55 11.85 1.21 0.87
N VAL A 56 11.66 2.50 1.16
CA VAL A 56 10.42 3.21 0.91
C VAL A 56 10.70 4.36 -0.05
N THR A 57 9.95 4.40 -1.13
CA THR A 57 10.00 5.48 -2.12
C THR A 57 8.70 6.27 -2.13
N VAL A 58 8.78 7.57 -2.38
CA VAL A 58 7.64 8.39 -2.78
C VAL A 58 7.76 8.67 -4.27
N LYS A 59 6.65 8.57 -5.00
CA LYS A 59 6.55 8.98 -6.39
C LYS A 59 5.28 9.77 -6.61
N THR A 60 5.28 10.60 -7.63
CA THR A 60 4.12 11.39 -8.02
C THR A 60 3.70 11.04 -9.45
N SER A 61 2.70 11.72 -9.99
CA SER A 61 2.32 11.57 -11.40
C SER A 61 3.38 12.14 -12.35
N THR A 62 4.13 13.14 -11.87
CA THR A 62 5.06 13.98 -12.63
C THR A 62 6.54 13.73 -12.34
N TYR A 63 6.88 13.13 -11.19
CA TYR A 63 8.26 12.94 -10.75
C TYR A 63 8.64 11.47 -10.58
N ALA A 64 9.91 11.18 -10.90
CA ALA A 64 10.52 9.89 -10.64
C ALA A 64 10.55 9.56 -9.13
N PRO A 65 10.58 8.26 -8.76
CA PRO A 65 10.58 7.85 -7.36
C PRO A 65 11.82 8.35 -6.59
N VAL A 66 11.59 8.90 -5.39
CA VAL A 66 12.64 9.32 -4.44
C VAL A 66 12.59 8.46 -3.18
N ILE A 67 13.77 8.04 -2.72
CA ILE A 67 13.90 7.28 -1.48
C ILE A 67 13.67 8.20 -0.27
N VAL A 68 12.65 7.87 0.53
CA VAL A 68 12.26 8.64 1.72
C VAL A 68 12.61 7.93 3.02
N ALA A 69 12.77 6.60 2.99
CA ALA A 69 13.29 5.84 4.12
C ALA A 69 13.97 4.56 3.64
N THR A 70 15.00 4.12 4.36
CA THR A 70 15.59 2.80 4.15
C THR A 70 15.93 2.16 5.49
N ARG A 71 16.02 0.84 5.50
CA ARG A 71 16.50 0.07 6.63
C ARG A 71 17.29 -1.12 6.15
N LEU A 72 18.52 -1.24 6.62
CA LEU A 72 19.30 -2.46 6.45
C LEU A 72 18.98 -3.42 7.59
N ARG A 73 18.67 -4.67 7.26
CA ARG A 73 18.29 -5.70 8.23
C ARG A 73 19.15 -6.95 8.07
N LYS A 74 19.17 -7.76 9.11
CA LYS A 74 19.76 -9.10 9.09
C LYS A 74 19.18 -9.93 7.95
N GLY A 75 20.02 -10.69 7.23
CA GLY A 75 19.61 -11.52 6.08
C GLY A 75 18.45 -12.48 6.32
N SER A 76 18.30 -12.97 7.55
CA SER A 76 17.22 -13.86 7.97
C SER A 76 15.91 -13.14 8.35
N ALA A 77 15.82 -11.82 8.17
CA ALA A 77 14.59 -11.08 8.44
C ALA A 77 13.45 -11.55 7.51
N LYS A 78 12.23 -11.66 8.06
CA LYS A 78 11.03 -11.82 7.22
C LYS A 78 10.78 -10.52 6.45
N SER A 79 10.33 -10.60 5.20
CA SER A 79 10.13 -9.44 4.31
C SER A 79 9.36 -8.29 4.97
N GLY A 80 8.18 -8.54 5.55
CA GLY A 80 7.39 -7.52 6.25
C GLY A 80 7.91 -7.06 7.63
N LYS A 81 9.02 -7.62 8.16
CA LYS A 81 9.52 -7.28 9.52
C LYS A 81 9.90 -5.80 9.64
N GLY A 82 9.19 -5.06 10.49
CA GLY A 82 9.46 -3.63 10.72
C GLY A 82 8.90 -2.69 9.65
N CYS A 83 8.11 -3.22 8.71
CA CYS A 83 7.45 -2.42 7.66
C CYS A 83 6.60 -1.28 8.24
N ALA A 84 5.76 -1.58 9.25
CA ALA A 84 4.86 -0.58 9.83
C ALA A 84 5.62 0.61 10.45
N SER A 85 6.74 0.39 11.17
CA SER A 85 7.51 1.50 11.73
C SER A 85 8.23 2.29 10.65
N LEU A 86 8.80 1.61 9.65
CA LEU A 86 9.47 2.28 8.54
C LEU A 86 8.49 3.12 7.71
N LEU A 87 7.25 2.65 7.51
CA LEU A 87 6.20 3.43 6.85
C LEU A 87 5.80 4.67 7.64
N ARG A 88 5.74 4.62 8.98
CA ARG A 88 5.48 5.83 9.78
C ARG A 88 6.57 6.87 9.61
N GLU A 89 7.83 6.44 9.65
CA GLU A 89 9.00 7.31 9.41
C GLU A 89 8.97 7.91 7.99
N ALA A 90 8.64 7.10 7.00
CA ALA A 90 8.53 7.52 5.60
C ALA A 90 7.39 8.54 5.40
N MET A 91 6.19 8.25 5.89
CA MET A 91 5.04 9.17 5.76
C MET A 91 5.28 10.49 6.50
N ALA A 92 5.91 10.44 7.68
CA ALA A 92 6.34 11.65 8.39
C ALA A 92 7.36 12.45 7.57
N THR A 93 8.30 11.76 6.90
CA THR A 93 9.27 12.40 6.00
C THR A 93 8.59 13.05 4.79
N VAL A 94 7.65 12.35 4.14
CA VAL A 94 6.83 12.88 3.04
C VAL A 94 6.10 14.16 3.45
N ARG A 95 5.50 14.20 4.65
CA ARG A 95 4.87 15.43 5.16
C ARG A 95 5.88 16.54 5.45
N THR A 96 7.06 16.22 5.98
CA THR A 96 8.14 17.20 6.20
C THR A 96 8.73 17.76 4.90
N MET A 97 8.66 17.00 3.81
CA MET A 97 9.01 17.50 2.48
C MET A 97 8.01 18.56 1.97
N GLY A 98 6.90 18.83 2.68
CA GLY A 98 5.88 19.80 2.24
C GLY A 98 4.78 19.19 1.36
N ILE A 99 4.80 17.87 1.14
CA ILE A 99 3.77 17.20 0.33
C ILE A 99 2.48 17.11 1.16
N THR A 100 1.43 17.78 0.68
CA THR A 100 0.09 17.81 1.31
C THR A 100 -0.91 16.85 0.66
N ALA A 101 -0.62 16.38 -0.56
CA ALA A 101 -1.42 15.43 -1.33
C ALA A 101 -1.85 14.17 -0.55
N GLN A 102 -2.90 13.50 -1.01
CA GLN A 102 -3.35 12.24 -0.42
C GLN A 102 -2.31 11.14 -0.65
N ILE A 103 -1.79 10.56 0.44
CA ILE A 103 -0.84 9.45 0.35
C ILE A 103 -1.59 8.16 0.06
N ILE A 104 -1.12 7.41 -0.94
CA ILE A 104 -1.54 6.03 -1.24
C ILE A 104 -0.33 5.11 -1.05
N VAL A 105 -0.37 4.27 -0.01
CA VAL A 105 0.68 3.28 0.26
C VAL A 105 0.46 2.04 -0.59
N ARG A 106 1.45 1.61 -1.37
CA ARG A 106 1.40 0.34 -2.10
C ARG A 106 2.46 -0.63 -1.60
N ALA A 107 2.07 -1.89 -1.49
CA ALA A 107 2.99 -2.95 -1.12
C ALA A 107 2.51 -4.30 -1.63
N ASP A 108 3.47 -5.21 -1.80
CA ASP A 108 3.17 -6.60 -2.14
C ASP A 108 2.55 -7.38 -0.97
N SER A 109 2.24 -8.65 -1.23
CA SER A 109 1.61 -9.52 -0.24
C SER A 109 2.50 -9.87 0.96
N ALA A 110 3.82 -9.70 0.85
CA ALA A 110 4.73 -9.93 1.96
C ALA A 110 4.63 -8.85 3.04
N HIS A 111 4.03 -7.70 2.71
CA HIS A 111 3.78 -6.57 3.59
C HIS A 111 2.32 -6.48 4.07
N PHE A 112 1.43 -7.38 3.60
CA PHE A 112 0.03 -7.45 4.01
C PHE A 112 -0.11 -7.85 5.50
N SER A 113 -0.31 -6.87 6.38
CA SER A 113 -0.48 -7.09 7.81
C SER A 113 -1.36 -6.03 8.46
N HIS A 114 -2.03 -6.39 9.57
CA HIS A 114 -2.88 -5.44 10.32
C HIS A 114 -2.06 -4.22 10.79
N LYS A 115 -0.77 -4.41 11.12
CA LYS A 115 0.11 -3.34 11.60
C LYS A 115 0.39 -2.30 10.51
N VAL A 116 0.52 -2.73 9.26
CA VAL A 116 0.71 -1.85 8.10
C VAL A 116 -0.57 -1.07 7.83
N VAL A 117 -1.72 -1.74 7.81
CA VAL A 117 -3.02 -1.07 7.63
C VAL A 117 -3.29 -0.05 8.74
N ALA A 118 -3.02 -0.41 9.99
CA ALA A 118 -3.14 0.50 11.13
C ALA A 118 -2.20 1.70 11.02
N ALA A 119 -0.95 1.50 10.58
CA ALA A 119 -0.02 2.60 10.34
C ALA A 119 -0.52 3.53 9.24
N CYS A 120 -1.03 3.01 8.12
CA CYS A 120 -1.58 3.83 7.04
C CYS A 120 -2.76 4.67 7.55
N ARG A 121 -3.72 4.05 8.25
CA ARG A 121 -4.89 4.72 8.81
C ARG A 121 -4.53 5.82 9.82
N ALA A 122 -3.58 5.53 10.72
CA ALA A 122 -3.13 6.50 11.72
C ALA A 122 -2.51 7.76 11.08
N HIS A 123 -2.00 7.67 9.85
CA HIS A 123 -1.43 8.78 9.09
C HIS A 123 -2.39 9.34 8.03
N GLY A 124 -3.66 8.93 8.02
CA GLY A 124 -4.63 9.36 7.01
C GLY A 124 -4.30 8.89 5.59
N ALA A 125 -3.45 7.87 5.44
CA ALA A 125 -3.08 7.33 4.14
C ALA A 125 -4.10 6.29 3.67
N ARG A 126 -4.40 6.31 2.38
CA ARG A 126 -5.05 5.19 1.67
C ARG A 126 -3.99 4.14 1.35
N PHE A 127 -4.42 2.94 0.99
CA PHE A 127 -3.49 1.85 0.67
C PHE A 127 -4.03 0.95 -0.44
N SER A 128 -3.11 0.36 -1.19
CA SER A 128 -3.33 -0.78 -2.10
C SER A 128 -2.31 -1.88 -1.76
N LEU A 129 -2.76 -2.92 -1.07
CA LEU A 129 -1.90 -4.01 -0.61
C LEU A 129 -2.25 -5.28 -1.36
N ALA A 130 -1.30 -5.89 -2.04
CA ALA A 130 -1.53 -7.21 -2.62
C ALA A 130 -1.79 -8.22 -1.48
N VAL A 131 -2.61 -9.24 -1.75
CA VAL A 131 -2.95 -10.27 -0.77
C VAL A 131 -2.52 -11.63 -1.28
N ALA A 132 -1.89 -12.44 -0.42
CA ALA A 132 -1.55 -13.81 -0.77
C ALA A 132 -2.82 -14.65 -1.00
N VAL A 133 -2.87 -15.39 -2.11
CA VAL A 133 -4.04 -16.16 -2.56
C VAL A 133 -4.25 -17.42 -1.70
N LYS A 134 -4.87 -17.22 -0.52
CA LYS A 134 -5.27 -18.28 0.41
C LYS A 134 -6.67 -18.81 0.09
N LYS A 135 -7.07 -19.94 0.68
CA LYS A 135 -8.39 -20.57 0.48
C LYS A 135 -9.56 -19.57 0.59
N LYS A 136 -9.58 -18.74 1.65
CA LYS A 136 -10.64 -17.72 1.83
C LYS A 136 -10.68 -16.66 0.73
N ILE A 137 -9.51 -16.25 0.23
CA ILE A 137 -9.42 -15.29 -0.88
C ILE A 137 -9.93 -15.94 -2.16
N ARG A 138 -9.53 -17.19 -2.45
CA ARG A 138 -10.05 -17.93 -3.61
C ARG A 138 -11.57 -18.09 -3.56
N GLN A 139 -12.12 -18.42 -2.39
CA GLN A 139 -13.57 -18.51 -2.18
C GLN A 139 -14.26 -17.16 -2.41
N ALA A 140 -13.68 -16.06 -1.91
CA ALA A 140 -14.22 -14.73 -2.14
C ALA A 140 -14.21 -14.35 -3.63
N ILE A 141 -13.12 -14.64 -4.36
CA ILE A 141 -13.04 -14.39 -5.82
C ILE A 141 -14.07 -15.25 -6.57
N ALA A 142 -14.21 -16.53 -6.21
CA ALA A 142 -15.14 -17.44 -6.86
C ALA A 142 -16.63 -17.09 -6.62
N ALA A 143 -16.92 -16.28 -5.62
CA ALA A 143 -18.26 -15.78 -5.32
C ALA A 143 -18.62 -14.48 -6.07
N ILE A 144 -17.67 -13.88 -6.81
CA ILE A 144 -17.92 -12.67 -7.62
C ILE A 144 -18.69 -13.11 -8.86
N ALA A 145 -19.86 -12.50 -9.08
CA ALA A 145 -20.68 -12.75 -10.26
C ALA A 145 -19.92 -12.43 -11.56
N ASP A 146 -20.14 -13.21 -12.61
CA ASP A 146 -19.36 -13.09 -13.84
C ASP A 146 -19.59 -11.75 -14.57
N ASP A 147 -20.75 -11.13 -14.38
CA ASP A 147 -21.11 -9.81 -14.90
C ASP A 147 -20.53 -8.63 -14.07
N ALA A 148 -19.98 -8.90 -12.88
CA ALA A 148 -19.35 -7.88 -12.04
C ALA A 148 -17.89 -7.57 -12.45
N TRP A 149 -17.35 -8.30 -13.44
CA TRP A 149 -15.98 -8.11 -13.92
C TRP A 149 -15.94 -7.08 -15.05
N THR A 150 -15.06 -6.09 -14.89
CA THR A 150 -14.87 -5.02 -15.87
C THR A 150 -13.49 -5.15 -16.52
N PRO A 151 -13.40 -5.25 -17.86
CA PRO A 151 -12.11 -5.20 -18.57
C PRO A 151 -11.36 -3.91 -18.26
N ILE A 152 -10.05 -4.00 -18.08
CA ILE A 152 -9.20 -2.84 -17.82
C ILE A 152 -8.15 -2.66 -18.90
N GLN A 153 -7.75 -1.43 -19.15
CA GLN A 153 -6.54 -1.18 -19.91
C GLN A 153 -5.34 -1.76 -19.13
N TYR A 154 -4.66 -2.72 -19.73
CA TYR A 154 -3.48 -3.37 -19.16
C TYR A 154 -2.46 -3.59 -20.26
N THR A 155 -1.21 -3.93 -19.94
CA THR A 155 -0.01 -3.83 -20.80
C THR A 155 -0.17 -4.10 -22.31
N THR A 156 -1.10 -4.97 -22.73
CA THR A 156 -1.37 -5.36 -24.13
C THR A 156 -2.81 -5.06 -24.62
N SER A 157 -3.61 -4.26 -23.91
CA SER A 157 -5.02 -4.03 -24.26
C SER A 157 -5.20 -3.16 -25.50
N VAL A 158 -6.15 -3.52 -26.36
CA VAL A 158 -6.54 -2.78 -27.57
C VAL A 158 -7.93 -2.17 -27.37
N TRP A 159 -8.12 -0.91 -27.77
CA TRP A 159 -9.45 -0.29 -27.78
C TRP A 159 -10.23 -0.72 -29.02
N ASP A 160 -11.41 -1.30 -28.83
CA ASP A 160 -12.35 -1.59 -29.90
C ASP A 160 -13.38 -0.45 -29.99
N ALA A 161 -13.36 0.29 -31.10
CA ALA A 161 -14.21 1.45 -31.31
C ALA A 161 -15.65 1.08 -31.67
N GLU A 162 -15.89 -0.11 -32.22
CA GLU A 162 -17.22 -0.60 -32.60
C GLU A 162 -17.96 -1.13 -31.37
N GLU A 163 -17.26 -1.92 -30.55
CA GLU A 163 -17.77 -2.49 -29.31
C GLU A 163 -17.70 -1.51 -28.11
N LYS A 164 -17.07 -0.34 -28.30
CA LYS A 164 -16.82 0.69 -27.27
C LYS A 164 -16.24 0.13 -25.97
N ARG A 165 -15.33 -0.84 -26.07
CA ARG A 165 -14.70 -1.50 -24.91
C ARG A 165 -13.24 -1.81 -25.18
N TRP A 166 -12.48 -1.97 -24.09
CA TRP A 166 -11.12 -2.50 -24.16
C TRP A 166 -11.17 -4.02 -24.35
N ILE A 167 -10.52 -4.52 -25.39
CA ILE A 167 -10.14 -5.92 -25.51
C ILE A 167 -8.87 -6.09 -24.68
N SER A 168 -9.01 -6.73 -23.53
CA SER A 168 -7.94 -6.89 -22.56
C SER A 168 -7.97 -8.29 -21.97
N ASP A 169 -6.79 -8.87 -21.77
CA ASP A 169 -6.65 -10.12 -21.03
C ASP A 169 -6.84 -9.92 -19.53
N ALA A 170 -7.10 -8.69 -19.04
CA ALA A 170 -7.26 -8.40 -17.62
C ALA A 170 -8.61 -7.75 -17.32
N GLU A 171 -9.27 -8.27 -16.29
CA GLU A 171 -10.51 -7.75 -15.74
C GLU A 171 -10.33 -7.42 -14.26
N ILE A 172 -11.21 -6.57 -13.76
CA ILE A 172 -11.22 -6.13 -12.39
C ILE A 172 -12.63 -6.18 -11.81
N ALA A 173 -12.75 -6.65 -10.58
CA ALA A 173 -14.00 -6.64 -9.84
C ALA A 173 -13.79 -6.13 -8.42
N GLU A 174 -14.84 -5.54 -7.85
CA GLU A 174 -14.85 -5.09 -6.47
C GLU A 174 -15.70 -6.04 -5.62
N ALA A 175 -15.15 -6.50 -4.50
CA ALA A 175 -15.84 -7.40 -3.58
C ALA A 175 -15.62 -6.99 -2.13
N PRO A 176 -16.66 -7.07 -1.28
CA PRO A 176 -16.49 -6.88 0.14
C PRO A 176 -15.71 -8.07 0.73
N PHE A 177 -14.64 -7.79 1.46
CA PHE A 177 -13.90 -8.80 2.20
C PHE A 177 -13.40 -8.24 3.53
N THR A 178 -13.51 -9.03 4.59
CA THR A 178 -13.03 -8.65 5.92
C THR A 178 -11.69 -9.31 6.20
N ALA A 179 -10.63 -8.51 6.23
CA ALA A 179 -9.29 -8.99 6.57
C ALA A 179 -9.07 -9.06 8.09
N PHE A 180 -8.12 -9.89 8.51
CA PHE A 180 -7.63 -9.99 9.90
C PHE A 180 -8.70 -10.41 10.93
N THR A 181 -9.60 -11.33 10.56
CA THR A 181 -10.71 -11.78 11.43
C THR A 181 -10.27 -12.41 12.75
N SER A 182 -9.06 -12.95 12.82
CA SER A 182 -8.47 -13.56 14.03
C SER A 182 -7.92 -12.54 15.01
N GLU A 183 -7.81 -11.27 14.64
CA GLU A 183 -7.31 -10.21 15.49
C GLU A 183 -8.46 -9.57 16.30
N LYS A 184 -8.10 -8.80 17.35
CA LYS A 184 -9.07 -8.04 18.16
C LYS A 184 -10.00 -7.21 17.28
N LYS A 185 -11.24 -6.97 17.72
CA LYS A 185 -12.27 -6.27 16.91
C LYS A 185 -11.78 -4.93 16.34
N ALA A 186 -10.94 -4.20 17.08
CA ALA A 186 -10.35 -2.93 16.66
C ALA A 186 -9.34 -3.02 15.50
N SER A 187 -8.79 -4.20 15.21
CA SER A 187 -7.85 -4.46 14.10
C SER A 187 -8.47 -5.27 12.97
N ARG A 188 -9.79 -5.52 13.02
CA ARG A 188 -10.57 -6.00 11.87
C ARG A 188 -10.84 -4.81 10.95
N HIS A 189 -10.53 -4.95 9.67
CA HIS A 189 -10.65 -3.86 8.71
C HIS A 189 -11.72 -4.21 7.66
N GLY A 190 -12.75 -3.35 7.55
CA GLY A 190 -13.88 -3.41 6.59
C GLY A 190 -13.56 -2.82 5.20
N PRO A 191 -14.50 -2.87 4.24
CA PRO A 191 -14.24 -3.32 2.87
C PRO A 191 -13.72 -2.23 1.93
N ALA A 192 -12.73 -2.59 1.12
CA ALA A 192 -12.77 -2.50 -0.33
C ALA A 192 -11.67 -3.43 -0.84
N HIS A 193 -12.01 -4.44 -1.64
CA HIS A 193 -10.99 -5.30 -2.25
C HIS A 193 -11.27 -5.34 -3.72
N ARG A 194 -10.24 -5.07 -4.50
CA ARG A 194 -10.28 -5.06 -5.95
C ARG A 194 -9.49 -6.29 -6.39
N ALA A 195 -10.19 -7.26 -6.95
CA ALA A 195 -9.60 -8.48 -7.45
C ALA A 195 -9.38 -8.32 -8.95
N PRO A 196 -8.12 -8.23 -9.44
CA PRO A 196 -7.83 -8.48 -10.84
C PRO A 196 -7.82 -9.98 -11.18
N ARG A 197 -8.43 -10.35 -12.30
CA ARG A 197 -8.29 -11.70 -12.89
C ARG A 197 -7.87 -11.57 -14.34
N GLN A 198 -7.27 -12.63 -14.86
CA GLN A 198 -7.10 -12.77 -16.30
C GLN A 198 -8.45 -13.19 -16.91
N ALA A 199 -8.89 -12.49 -17.95
CA ALA A 199 -10.11 -12.81 -18.70
C ALA A 199 -9.97 -14.22 -19.33
N PRO A 200 -11.06 -14.99 -19.47
CA PRO A 200 -11.02 -16.19 -20.30
C PRO A 200 -10.73 -15.81 -21.76
N GLU A 201 -9.63 -16.34 -22.33
CA GLU A 201 -9.14 -16.04 -23.69
C GLU A 201 -10.23 -16.17 -24.79
N PRO A 202 -10.32 -15.22 -25.73
CA PRO A 202 -10.75 -15.53 -27.09
C PRO A 202 -9.54 -16.11 -27.87
N ARG A 203 -9.42 -17.45 -27.89
CA ARG A 203 -8.51 -18.27 -28.73
C ARG A 203 -7.28 -17.57 -29.36
N VAL A 204 -6.17 -17.37 -28.63
CA VAL A 204 -4.79 -17.48 -29.19
C VAL A 204 -3.76 -17.76 -28.06
N ARG A 205 -3.38 -19.04 -27.91
CA ARG A 205 -2.14 -19.59 -27.32
C ARG A 205 -1.52 -18.87 -26.09
N ALA A 206 -2.05 -19.19 -24.92
CA ALA A 206 -1.40 -19.71 -23.71
C ALA A 206 -0.14 -19.01 -23.14
N ARG A 207 -0.32 -18.29 -22.02
CA ARG A 207 0.49 -18.44 -20.78
C ARG A 207 -0.43 -18.32 -19.55
N GLY A 208 -0.17 -19.12 -18.52
CA GLY A 208 -1.08 -19.41 -17.41
C GLY A 208 -1.70 -18.21 -16.70
N ALA A 209 -2.97 -18.35 -16.31
CA ALA A 209 -3.79 -17.33 -15.68
C ALA A 209 -3.27 -16.90 -14.29
N GLU A 210 -2.77 -15.67 -14.15
CA GLU A 210 -2.39 -15.10 -12.85
C GLU A 210 -3.53 -14.26 -12.29
N ARG A 211 -4.16 -14.71 -11.20
CA ARG A 211 -5.19 -13.95 -10.46
C ARG A 211 -4.53 -13.22 -9.30
N ALA A 212 -4.54 -11.89 -9.32
CA ALA A 212 -4.02 -11.07 -8.23
C ALA A 212 -5.18 -10.47 -7.41
N VAL A 213 -4.97 -10.16 -6.14
CA VAL A 213 -5.99 -9.49 -5.31
C VAL A 213 -5.35 -8.34 -4.58
N GLN A 214 -5.98 -7.17 -4.63
CA GLN A 214 -5.58 -5.97 -3.92
C GLN A 214 -6.61 -5.61 -2.86
N CYS A 215 -6.13 -5.37 -1.65
CA CYS A 215 -6.89 -4.75 -0.56
C CYS A 215 -6.75 -3.24 -0.68
N LEU A 216 -7.87 -2.55 -0.87
CA LEU A 216 -7.96 -1.10 -0.95
C LEU A 216 -8.61 -0.53 0.31
N ALA A 217 -8.30 0.72 0.62
CA ALA A 217 -9.07 1.48 1.60
C ALA A 217 -10.38 1.95 0.95
N GLY A 218 -11.52 1.39 1.36
CA GLY A 218 -12.83 1.96 1.01
C GLY A 218 -13.02 3.32 1.65
N ALA A 219 -13.56 4.28 0.90
CA ALA A 219 -14.02 5.55 1.46
C ALA A 219 -15.25 5.28 2.33
N SER A 220 -15.06 5.06 3.64
CA SER A 220 -16.18 5.07 4.58
C SER A 220 -16.41 6.51 5.03
N PRO A 221 -17.54 7.16 4.69
CA PRO A 221 -17.89 8.46 5.23
C PRO A 221 -18.43 8.23 6.64
N ARG A 222 -17.56 8.26 7.64
CA ARG A 222 -18.02 8.50 9.00
C ARG A 222 -17.23 9.70 9.52
N PRO A 223 -17.86 10.89 9.62
CA PRO A 223 -17.26 11.96 10.39
C PRO A 223 -17.04 11.43 11.81
N CYS A 224 -15.82 11.60 12.31
CA CYS A 224 -15.55 11.48 13.73
C CYS A 224 -16.40 12.54 14.44
N THR A 225 -17.57 12.16 14.95
CA THR A 225 -18.31 12.98 15.89
C THR A 225 -17.49 13.03 17.18
N CYS A 226 -16.76 14.13 17.36
CA CYS A 226 -16.27 14.52 18.68
C CYS A 226 -17.48 14.89 19.53
N SER A 227 -18.02 13.93 20.28
CA SER A 227 -18.97 14.22 21.35
C SER A 227 -18.20 14.60 22.61
N GLY A 228 -18.40 15.83 23.10
CA GLY A 228 -18.14 16.20 24.49
C GLY A 228 -17.07 17.25 24.72
N SER A 229 -17.31 18.48 24.29
CA SER A 229 -16.69 19.66 24.90
C SER A 229 -17.24 19.84 26.32
N SER A 230 -16.48 19.43 27.33
CA SER A 230 -16.65 19.89 28.70
C SER A 230 -15.89 21.20 28.87
N THR A 231 -16.46 22.30 28.36
CA THR A 231 -16.07 23.65 28.79
C THR A 231 -16.75 23.93 30.12
N ARG A 232 -16.00 23.78 31.22
CA ARG A 232 -16.42 24.26 32.54
C ARG A 232 -16.24 25.78 32.55
N SER A 233 -17.32 26.50 32.24
CA SER A 233 -17.41 27.96 32.38
C SER A 233 -17.53 28.31 33.86
N THR A 234 -16.48 28.86 34.46
CA THR A 234 -16.58 29.57 35.74
C THR A 234 -16.70 31.06 35.43
N THR A 235 -17.93 31.58 35.50
CA THR A 235 -18.22 33.01 35.50
C THR A 235 -17.87 33.59 36.87
N PRO A 236 -17.18 34.74 36.96
CA PRO A 236 -17.00 35.45 38.21
C PRO A 236 -18.27 36.25 38.52
N THR A 237 -18.85 36.05 39.70
CA THR A 237 -19.93 36.92 40.20
C THR A 237 -19.33 37.77 41.31
N GLY A 238 -19.12 39.05 41.01
CA GLY A 238 -18.97 40.10 42.00
C GLY A 238 -20.12 41.07 41.85
N ALA A 239 -20.84 41.36 42.94
CA ALA A 239 -21.46 42.65 43.26
C ALA A 239 -22.32 42.55 44.54
N ARG A 240 -21.74 42.91 45.68
CA ARG A 240 -22.14 43.98 46.62
C ARG A 240 -21.61 43.70 48.02
#